data_AF-A0A177GD57-F1
#
_entry.id   AF-A0A177GD57-F1
#
_cell.length_a   1.000
_cell.length_b   1.000
_cell.length_c   1.000
_cell.angle_alpha   90.00
_cell.angle_beta   90.00
_cell.angle_gamma   90.00
#
_symmetry.space_group_name_H-M   'P 1'
#
loop_
_entity.id
_entity.type
_entity.pdbx_description
1 polymer ?
#
loop_
_entity_poly.entity_id
_entity_poly.type
_entity_poly.pdbx_seq_one_letter_code
_entity_poly.pdbx_strand_id
1 'polypeptide(L)'
;MRGHETLEEARAGVVAGWDEARQAAPEDSQIMLAHRRVDVRALNEAAREIRRDAGELGEDVLVPTAQGERVFADGERVYFLRNDRELGVKNGTLGTVRGITGSVEAEDLALSVQLDGPGGAGTGRIVPVCAWRTMTHWITAMRPPSINRRV
;
A
#
# COMPACT_ATOMS: atom_id res chain seq x y z
N MET A 1 15.77 -17.46 10.89
CA MET A 1 16.21 -16.06 10.95
C MET A 1 17.44 -15.94 10.06
N ARG A 2 17.32 -15.34 8.86
CA ARG A 2 18.49 -15.08 8.01
C ARG A 2 19.11 -13.77 8.50
N GLY A 3 20.36 -13.81 8.95
CA GLY A 3 21.14 -12.61 9.25
C GLY A 3 21.75 -12.07 7.96
N HIS A 4 21.82 -10.75 7.83
CA HIS A 4 22.48 -10.07 6.72
C HIS A 4 23.56 -9.16 7.28
N GLU A 5 24.72 -9.09 6.62
CA GLU A 5 25.89 -8.37 7.14
C GLU A 5 25.77 -6.86 6.91
N THR A 6 24.95 -6.46 5.92
CA THR A 6 24.65 -5.04 5.65
C THR A 6 23.14 -4.72 5.64
N LEU A 7 22.83 -3.43 5.83
CA LEU A 7 21.45 -2.92 5.73
C LEU A 7 20.86 -3.11 4.32
N GLU A 8 21.68 -2.98 3.28
CA GLU A 8 21.27 -3.17 1.89
C GLU A 8 20.90 -4.64 1.63
N GLU A 9 21.72 -5.59 2.07
CA GLU A 9 21.41 -7.02 1.99
C GLU A 9 20.17 -7.38 2.80
N ALA A 10 19.99 -6.78 3.97
CA ALA A 10 18.79 -6.99 4.78
C ALA A 10 17.53 -6.51 4.05
N ARG A 11 17.59 -5.35 3.40
CA ARG A 11 16.48 -4.81 2.60
C ARG A 11 16.18 -5.70 1.41
N ALA A 12 17.19 -6.09 0.64
CA ALA A 12 17.04 -6.98 -0.50
C ALA A 12 16.43 -8.33 -0.08
N GLY A 13 16.88 -8.90 1.04
CA GLY A 13 16.33 -10.13 1.58
C GLY A 13 14.86 -10.01 2.01
N VAL A 14 14.47 -8.88 2.59
CA VAL A 14 13.08 -8.60 2.99
C VAL A 14 12.17 -8.45 1.76
N VAL A 15 12.62 -7.74 0.72
CA VAL A 15 11.86 -7.58 -0.53
C VAL A 15 11.73 -8.92 -1.26
N ALA A 16 12.81 -9.69 -1.36
CA ALA A 16 12.79 -11.01 -1.99
C ALA A 16 11.86 -11.98 -1.26
N GLY A 17 11.93 -12.02 0.08
CA GLY A 17 11.02 -12.87 0.86
C GLY A 17 9.54 -12.47 0.73
N TRP A 18 9.27 -11.17 0.58
CA TRP A 18 7.93 -10.69 0.28
C TRP A 18 7.46 -11.10 -1.13
N ASP A 19 8.33 -11.00 -2.13
CA ASP A 19 8.02 -11.38 -3.51
C ASP A 19 7.79 -12.89 -3.64
N GLU A 20 8.59 -13.72 -2.97
CA GLU A 20 8.35 -15.17 -2.87
C GLU A 20 7.00 -15.47 -2.21
N ALA A 21 6.70 -14.83 -1.07
CA ALA A 21 5.47 -15.07 -0.33
C ALA A 21 4.21 -14.66 -1.11
N ARG A 22 4.24 -13.51 -1.80
CA ARG A 22 3.10 -13.04 -2.60
C ARG A 22 2.85 -13.91 -3.83
N GLN A 23 3.89 -14.49 -4.43
CA GLN A 23 3.74 -15.41 -5.55
C GLN A 23 3.21 -16.77 -5.09
N ALA A 24 3.62 -17.22 -3.89
CA ALA A 24 3.17 -18.48 -3.32
C ALA A 24 1.69 -18.45 -2.86
N ALA A 25 1.21 -17.31 -2.39
CA ALA A 25 -0.19 -17.11 -1.98
C ALA A 25 -0.71 -15.74 -2.46
N PRO A 26 -1.07 -15.61 -3.76
CA PRO A 26 -1.53 -14.35 -4.35
C PRO A 26 -2.81 -13.78 -3.74
N GLU A 27 -3.65 -14.64 -3.17
CA GLU A 27 -4.87 -14.28 -2.45
C GLU A 27 -4.61 -13.74 -1.04
N ASP A 28 -3.43 -14.02 -0.47
CA ASP A 28 -3.08 -13.60 0.87
C ASP A 28 -2.42 -12.22 0.87
N SER A 29 -2.83 -11.41 1.83
CA SER A 29 -2.22 -10.11 2.06
C SER A 29 -0.86 -10.23 2.74
N GLN A 30 0.20 -9.84 2.04
CA GLN A 30 1.57 -9.80 2.58
C GLN A 30 1.98 -8.37 2.98
N ILE A 31 2.70 -8.23 4.10
CA ILE A 31 3.22 -6.96 4.60
C ILE A 31 4.67 -7.10 5.12
N MET A 32 5.55 -6.24 4.64
CA MET A 32 6.90 -6.01 5.17
C MET A 32 6.83 -5.05 6.36
N LEU A 33 7.72 -5.17 7.34
CA LEU A 33 7.77 -4.27 8.50
C LEU A 33 9.14 -3.60 8.59
N ALA A 34 9.16 -2.28 8.82
CA ALA A 34 10.39 -1.52 9.03
C ALA A 34 10.22 -0.38 10.03
N HIS A 35 11.23 -0.13 10.86
CA HIS A 35 11.14 0.85 11.95
C HIS A 35 11.33 2.30 11.50
N ARG A 36 12.15 2.56 10.48
CA ARG A 36 12.44 3.93 10.00
C ARG A 36 11.65 4.24 8.75
N ARG A 37 11.19 5.49 8.63
CA ARG A 37 10.45 5.98 7.44
C ARG A 37 11.26 5.86 6.15
N VAL A 38 12.58 6.08 6.24
CA VAL A 38 13.50 5.90 5.10
C VAL A 38 13.56 4.45 4.63
N ASP A 39 13.53 3.48 5.55
CA ASP A 39 13.50 2.06 5.19
C ASP A 39 12.16 1.68 4.59
N VAL A 40 11.05 2.15 5.17
CA VAL A 40 9.70 1.96 4.60
C VAL A 40 9.65 2.47 3.17
N ARG A 41 10.16 3.68 2.91
CA ARG A 41 10.21 4.24 1.56
C ARG A 41 11.02 3.35 0.61
N ALA A 42 12.24 2.97 1.00
CA ALA A 42 13.11 2.13 0.16
C ALA A 42 12.48 0.77 -0.17
N LEU A 43 11.85 0.13 0.81
CA LEU A 43 11.15 -1.15 0.61
C LEU A 43 9.95 -1.00 -0.34
N ASN A 44 9.19 0.09 -0.23
CA ASN A 44 8.05 0.34 -1.10
C ASN A 44 8.49 0.64 -2.54
N GLU A 45 9.56 1.41 -2.72
CA GLU A 45 10.15 1.69 -4.04
C GLU A 45 10.60 0.40 -4.72
N ALA A 46 11.35 -0.45 -4.02
CA ALA A 46 11.78 -1.75 -4.54
C ALA A 46 10.61 -2.68 -4.87
N ALA A 47 9.60 -2.74 -4.01
CA ALA A 47 8.40 -3.54 -4.25
C ALA A 47 7.60 -3.04 -5.47
N ARG A 48 7.51 -1.72 -5.65
CA ARG A 48 6.84 -1.09 -6.79
C ARG A 48 7.56 -1.39 -8.10
N GLU A 49 8.89 -1.34 -8.10
CA GLU A 49 9.72 -1.68 -9.26
C GLU A 49 9.49 -3.14 -9.70
N ILE A 50 9.56 -4.10 -8.77
CA ILE A 50 9.30 -5.52 -9.06
C ILE A 50 7.90 -5.73 -9.67
N ARG A 51 6.87 -5.07 -9.11
CA ARG A 51 5.50 -5.21 -9.62
C ARG A 51 5.30 -4.52 -10.97
N ARG A 52 6.00 -3.43 -11.22
CA ARG A 52 6.00 -2.77 -12.53
C ARG A 52 6.65 -3.67 -13.58
N ASP A 53 7.80 -4.26 -13.27
CA ASP A 53 8.51 -5.17 -14.17
C ASP A 53 7.70 -6.44 -14.46
N ALA A 54 6.89 -6.88 -13.50
CA ALA A 54 5.91 -7.96 -13.66
C ALA A 54 4.65 -7.56 -14.47
N GLY A 55 4.51 -6.29 -14.86
CA GLY A 55 3.35 -5.79 -15.60
C GLY A 55 2.06 -5.71 -14.77
N GLU A 56 2.17 -5.67 -13.44
CA GLU A 56 1.02 -5.67 -12.53
C GLU A 56 0.50 -4.27 -12.20
N LEU A 57 1.23 -3.23 -12.61
CA LEU A 57 0.89 -1.84 -12.37
C LEU A 57 0.51 -1.15 -13.68
N GLY A 58 -0.57 -0.37 -13.64
CA GLY A 58 -0.98 0.51 -14.73
C GLY A 58 -0.12 1.77 -14.84
N GLU A 59 -0.64 2.78 -15.54
CA GLU A 59 0.05 4.07 -15.70
C GLU A 59 0.15 4.85 -14.38
N ASP A 60 1.28 5.53 -14.21
CA ASP A 60 1.58 6.38 -13.07
C ASP A 60 0.74 7.68 -13.13
N VAL A 61 -0.11 7.90 -12.12
CA VAL A 61 -0.92 9.11 -11.96
C VAL A 61 -0.49 9.87 -10.72
N LEU A 62 -0.27 11.18 -10.86
CA LEU A 62 0.05 12.06 -9.73
C LEU A 62 -1.23 12.47 -9.00
N VAL A 63 -1.25 12.17 -7.71
CA VAL A 63 -2.39 12.28 -6.81
C VAL A 63 -2.00 13.20 -5.64
N PRO A 64 -2.64 14.38 -5.49
CA PRO A 64 -2.44 15.22 -4.32
C PRO A 64 -3.07 14.56 -3.09
N THR A 65 -2.27 14.33 -2.05
CA THR A 65 -2.74 13.79 -0.77
C THR A 65 -2.54 14.78 0.36
N ALA A 66 -3.22 14.57 1.49
CA ALA A 66 -3.02 15.35 2.72
C ALA A 66 -1.55 15.34 3.22
N GLN A 67 -0.73 14.40 2.74
CA GLN A 67 0.69 14.25 3.09
C GLN A 67 1.64 14.64 1.93
N GLY A 68 1.13 15.40 0.97
CA GLY A 68 1.83 15.83 -0.24
C GLY A 68 1.46 14.99 -1.47
N GLU A 69 2.02 15.38 -2.62
CA GLU A 69 1.81 14.70 -3.90
C GLU A 69 2.42 13.31 -3.92
N ARG A 70 1.72 12.36 -4.55
CA ARG A 70 2.12 10.96 -4.63
C ARG A 70 1.70 10.33 -5.93
N VAL A 71 2.44 9.32 -6.34
CA VAL A 71 2.15 8.60 -7.58
C VAL A 71 1.42 7.31 -7.22
N PHE A 72 0.31 7.06 -7.90
CA PHE A 72 -0.46 5.82 -7.84
C PHE A 72 -0.63 5.25 -9.24
N ALA A 73 -0.66 3.93 -9.34
CA ALA A 73 -1.03 3.21 -10.54
C ALA A 73 -2.25 2.31 -10.28
N ASP A 74 -2.94 1.90 -11.35
CA ASP A 74 -3.87 0.78 -11.25
C ASP A 74 -3.15 -0.48 -10.77
N GLY A 75 -3.79 -1.31 -9.94
CA GLY A 75 -3.17 -2.49 -9.33
C GLY A 75 -2.27 -2.19 -8.13
N GLU A 76 -2.06 -0.93 -7.78
CA GLU A 76 -1.30 -0.54 -6.60
C GLU A 76 -2.08 -0.96 -5.34
N ARG A 77 -1.42 -1.56 -4.34
CA ARG A 77 -2.12 -1.95 -3.09
C ARG A 77 -2.48 -0.68 -2.29
N VAL A 78 -3.09 -0.75 -1.12
CA VAL A 78 -3.17 0.39 -0.18
C VAL A 78 -3.42 -0.14 1.21
N TYR A 79 -2.89 0.55 2.21
CA TYR A 79 -3.19 0.32 3.62
C TYR A 79 -3.91 1.53 4.21
N PHE A 80 -5.04 1.31 4.88
CA PHE A 80 -5.76 2.37 5.58
C PHE A 80 -5.22 2.55 6.99
N LEU A 81 -4.63 3.73 7.28
CA LEU A 81 -4.05 4.05 8.59
C LEU A 81 -5.06 4.53 9.65
N ARG A 82 -6.30 4.82 9.25
CA ARG A 82 -7.33 5.31 10.17
C ARG A 82 -8.64 4.59 9.94
N ASN A 83 -9.46 4.55 10.98
CA ASN A 83 -10.84 4.13 10.85
C ASN A 83 -11.60 5.20 10.07
N ASP A 84 -12.39 4.78 9.09
CA ASP A 84 -13.31 5.64 8.37
C ASP A 84 -14.65 4.90 8.26
N ARG A 85 -15.67 5.44 8.94
CA ARG A 85 -16.99 4.82 9.04
C ARG A 85 -17.76 4.93 7.73
N GLU A 86 -17.53 5.99 6.95
CA GLU A 86 -18.17 6.19 5.66
C GLU A 86 -17.65 5.16 4.66
N LEU A 87 -16.32 4.97 4.63
CA LEU A 87 -15.67 3.97 3.81
C LEU A 87 -15.71 2.57 4.42
N GLY A 88 -16.28 2.40 5.62
CA GLY A 88 -16.33 1.16 6.41
C GLY A 88 -15.00 0.45 6.57
N VAL A 89 -13.90 1.19 6.55
CA VAL A 89 -12.53 0.68 6.74
C VAL A 89 -12.09 0.90 8.18
N LYS A 90 -11.28 -0.03 8.68
CA LYS A 90 -10.59 0.09 9.96
C LYS A 90 -9.09 0.31 9.72
N ASN A 91 -8.38 0.86 10.69
CA ASN A 91 -6.92 0.81 10.70
C ASN A 91 -6.49 -0.66 10.61
N GLY A 92 -5.69 -1.01 9.61
CA GLY A 92 -5.38 -2.41 9.31
C GLY A 92 -5.94 -2.87 7.97
N THR A 93 -6.91 -2.15 7.40
CA THR A 93 -7.57 -2.59 6.17
C THR A 93 -6.62 -2.44 4.99
N LEU A 94 -6.50 -3.51 4.21
CA LEU A 94 -5.77 -3.53 2.95
C LEU A 94 -6.74 -3.49 1.77
N GLY A 95 -6.26 -3.00 0.64
CA GLY A 95 -6.98 -3.04 -0.62
C GLY A 95 -6.08 -2.82 -1.82
N THR A 96 -6.68 -2.76 -3.00
CA THR A 96 -6.03 -2.58 -4.30
C THR A 96 -6.73 -1.48 -5.07
N VAL A 97 -5.98 -0.52 -5.59
CA VAL A 97 -6.48 0.49 -6.53
C VAL A 97 -6.90 -0.22 -7.81
N ARG A 98 -8.15 0.04 -8.23
CA ARG A 98 -8.77 -0.51 -9.45
C ARG A 98 -9.12 0.57 -10.48
N GLY A 99 -8.83 1.83 -10.15
CA GLY A 99 -9.13 2.94 -11.03
C GLY A 99 -8.88 4.28 -10.37
N ILE A 100 -8.55 5.23 -11.21
CA ILE A 100 -8.32 6.63 -10.85
C ILE A 100 -9.23 7.44 -11.76
N THR A 101 -10.15 8.20 -11.18
CA THR A 101 -11.19 8.94 -11.91
C THR A 101 -11.21 10.38 -11.45
N GLY A 102 -11.72 11.27 -12.30
CA GLY A 102 -11.74 12.71 -12.05
C GLY A 102 -10.44 13.37 -12.52
N SER A 103 -10.23 14.60 -12.10
CA SER A 103 -9.11 15.43 -12.51
C SER A 103 -8.52 16.19 -11.32
N VAL A 104 -7.22 16.43 -11.37
CA VAL A 104 -6.55 17.27 -10.37
C VAL A 104 -7.06 18.71 -10.45
N GLU A 105 -7.33 19.20 -11.67
CA GLU A 105 -7.77 20.57 -11.94
C GLU A 105 -9.17 20.88 -11.39
N ALA A 106 -10.10 19.91 -11.44
CA ALA A 106 -11.44 20.08 -10.89
C ALA A 106 -11.55 19.68 -9.40
N GLU A 107 -10.42 19.33 -8.76
CA GLU A 107 -10.33 18.88 -7.35
C GLU A 107 -11.26 17.69 -7.01
N ASP A 108 -11.69 16.93 -8.01
CA ASP A 108 -12.64 15.81 -7.89
C ASP A 108 -11.95 14.44 -8.03
N LEU A 109 -10.62 14.42 -8.04
CA LEU A 109 -9.83 13.20 -8.15
C LEU A 109 -10.19 12.18 -7.05
N ALA A 110 -10.66 11.02 -7.49
CA ALA A 110 -11.09 9.92 -6.66
C ALA A 110 -10.39 8.62 -7.09
N LEU A 111 -9.96 7.85 -6.09
CA LEU A 111 -9.42 6.52 -6.29
C LEU A 111 -10.49 5.48 -5.97
N SER A 112 -10.65 4.51 -6.86
CA SER A 112 -11.48 3.33 -6.63
C SER A 112 -10.63 2.25 -5.99
N VAL A 113 -10.87 1.94 -4.72
CA VAL A 113 -10.09 0.92 -3.98
C VAL A 113 -10.96 -0.30 -3.68
N GLN A 114 -10.51 -1.47 -4.09
CA GLN A 114 -11.09 -2.78 -3.76
C GLN A 114 -10.46 -3.33 -2.47
N LEU A 115 -11.23 -3.55 -1.41
CA LEU A 115 -10.73 -4.01 -0.10
C LEU A 115 -10.57 -5.54 -0.01
N ASP A 116 -9.61 -6.06 0.77
CA ASP A 116 -9.34 -7.52 0.86
C ASP A 116 -10.14 -8.28 1.93
N GLY A 117 -11.03 -7.60 2.68
CA GLY A 117 -11.88 -8.21 3.72
C GLY A 117 -12.84 -9.28 3.16
N PRO A 118 -13.75 -9.86 3.99
CA PRO A 118 -14.47 -11.13 3.73
C PRO A 118 -15.46 -11.18 2.54
N GLY A 119 -15.23 -10.40 1.49
CA GLY A 119 -15.68 -10.69 0.13
C GLY A 119 -14.51 -10.80 -0.85
N GLY A 120 -13.48 -11.61 -0.56
CA GLY A 120 -12.56 -12.25 -1.52
C GLY A 120 -11.57 -11.39 -2.33
N ALA A 121 -10.47 -12.03 -2.76
CA ALA A 121 -9.56 -11.49 -3.78
C ALA A 121 -10.36 -11.17 -5.05
N GLY A 122 -10.38 -9.90 -5.44
CA GLY A 122 -11.14 -9.45 -6.62
C GLY A 122 -12.64 -9.18 -6.39
N THR A 123 -13.20 -9.34 -5.17
CA THR A 123 -14.64 -9.11 -4.91
C THR A 123 -14.94 -8.06 -3.82
N GLY A 124 -13.90 -7.46 -3.24
CA GLY A 124 -14.02 -6.37 -2.29
C GLY A 124 -14.91 -5.22 -2.75
N ARG A 125 -15.56 -4.54 -1.79
CA ARG A 125 -16.30 -3.30 -2.05
C ARG A 125 -15.35 -2.26 -2.63
N ILE A 126 -15.70 -1.71 -3.79
CA ILE A 126 -15.02 -0.54 -4.34
C ILE A 126 -15.46 0.67 -3.52
N VAL A 127 -14.49 1.35 -2.90
CA VAL A 127 -14.71 2.58 -2.16
C VAL A 127 -14.05 3.75 -2.90
N PRO A 128 -14.78 4.85 -3.17
CA PRO A 128 -14.18 6.07 -3.67
C PRO A 128 -13.40 6.73 -2.52
N VAL A 129 -12.11 6.96 -2.72
CA VAL A 129 -11.26 7.66 -1.76
C VAL A 129 -10.92 9.02 -2.35
N CYS A 130 -11.43 10.08 -1.73
CA CYS A 130 -10.98 11.44 -2.02
C CYS A 130 -9.51 11.56 -1.63
N ALA A 131 -8.65 11.67 -2.63
CA ALA A 131 -7.20 11.63 -2.49
C ALA A 131 -6.65 12.62 -1.45
N TRP A 132 -7.25 13.81 -1.37
CA TRP A 132 -6.85 14.91 -0.49
C TRP A 132 -7.34 14.78 0.96
N ARG A 133 -8.29 13.87 1.26
CA ARG A 133 -9.05 13.87 2.53
C ARG A 133 -8.75 12.70 3.46
N THR A 134 -8.48 11.52 2.89
CA THR A 134 -8.49 10.28 3.66
C THR A 134 -7.23 9.44 3.53
N MET A 135 -6.43 9.66 2.49
CA MET A 135 -5.31 8.77 2.24
C MET A 135 -4.07 9.18 3.02
N THR A 136 -3.71 8.27 3.92
CA THR A 136 -2.49 8.30 4.71
C THR A 136 -1.76 7.02 4.28
N HIS A 137 -0.54 7.15 3.73
CA HIS A 137 0.32 6.11 3.12
C HIS A 137 0.36 4.73 3.82
N TRP A 138 0.68 3.58 3.21
CA TRP A 138 1.65 3.18 2.14
C TRP A 138 1.39 1.70 1.72
N ILE A 139 2.22 1.08 0.85
CA ILE A 139 2.05 -0.29 0.30
C ILE A 139 3.29 -1.14 0.48
N THR A 140 3.04 -2.38 0.89
CA THR A 140 3.98 -3.45 1.17
C THR A 140 4.76 -3.24 2.46
N ALA A 141 5.50 -2.16 2.68
CA ALA A 141 6.24 -1.99 3.95
C ALA A 141 5.60 -1.01 4.93
N MET A 142 5.53 -1.45 6.18
CA MET A 142 4.84 -0.80 7.29
C MET A 142 5.77 -0.40 8.41
N ARG A 143 5.61 0.83 8.91
CA ARG A 143 6.07 1.12 10.26
C ARG A 143 4.98 0.68 11.25
N PRO A 144 5.23 -0.32 12.10
CA PRO A 144 4.23 -0.71 13.09
C PRO A 144 3.90 0.51 13.98
N PRO A 145 2.62 0.70 14.34
CA PRO A 145 2.25 1.75 15.27
C PRO A 145 3.03 1.56 16.57
N SER A 146 3.46 2.66 17.19
CA SER A 146 4.06 2.60 18.52
C SER A 146 3.04 1.98 19.46
N ILE A 147 3.22 0.70 19.84
CA ILE A 147 2.47 0.11 20.94
C ILE A 147 2.89 0.89 22.18
N ASN A 148 2.09 1.88 22.56
CA ASN A 148 2.23 2.50 23.86
C ASN A 148 1.68 1.48 24.85
N ARG A 149 2.57 0.60 25.38
CA ARG A 149 2.24 -0.19 26.57
C ARG A 149 2.03 0.82 27.70
N ARG A 150 0.77 1.21 27.93
CA ARG A 150 0.37 1.64 29.27
C ARG A 150 0.40 0.38 30.12
N VAL A 151 1.42 0.31 30.97
CA VAL A 151 1.40 -0.50 32.20
C VAL A 151 0.59 0.27 33.24
#